data_AF-A0A3P7IRF2-F1
#
_entry.id   AF-A0A3P7IRF2-F1
#
_cell.length_a   1.000
_cell.length_b   1.000
_cell.length_c   1.000
_cell.angle_alpha   90.00
_cell.angle_beta   90.00
_cell.angle_gamma   90.00
#
_symmetry.space_group_name_H-M   'P 1'
#
loop_
_entity.id
_entity.type
_entity.pdbx_description
1 polymer ?
#
loop_
_entity_poly.entity_id
_entity_poly.type
_entity_poly.pdbx_seq_one_letter_code
_entity_poly.pdbx_strand_id
1 'polypeptide(L)'
;MMYKDFSMDKRIEYVTALIDMVDRDRTRHHLVLPLLTSTDDIEEKLKIIFRCTNIGYKDLSQLDISVLSHQVLQPLYDRQRVSRGDRSKLDKIARILKSFGITSDSVWQTLYSWWQEKLASEKRLPNLEDALRPMAKELQEWLKLQYTATFEVEKKSSIKGPQIRVTYERLKKFVDGRDSSKVHAFLSSYGWPEDTNFEEIVPDVLGLYLDHEEWGNVKKMLISLSAQSNKWQKEDDPSYSPMKNYHLLQILRRLSNEAEEISLRKMINYAYELRRLFPEAVANYDTFFNTLHEYNRLFGKCFERLPNPSVEKIDECIDLLRTLIKLEILQLHPNETLTSVFIGNVLR
;
A
#
# COMPACT_ATOMS: atom_id res chain seq x y z
N MET A 1 -14.29 -10.84 22.58
CA MET A 1 -12.92 -10.88 22.04
C MET A 1 -12.31 -9.50 22.23
N MET A 2 -11.22 -9.42 22.98
CA MET A 2 -10.45 -8.19 23.14
C MET A 2 -9.42 -8.07 22.01
N TYR A 3 -8.93 -6.87 21.72
CA TYR A 3 -7.93 -6.63 20.67
C TYR A 3 -6.65 -7.46 20.84
N LYS A 4 -6.27 -7.74 22.10
CA LYS A 4 -5.16 -8.64 22.47
C LYS A 4 -5.39 -10.12 22.11
N ASP A 5 -6.60 -10.51 21.71
CA ASP A 5 -6.93 -11.88 21.32
C ASP A 5 -6.86 -12.05 19.78
N PHE A 6 -6.63 -10.97 19.03
CA PHE A 6 -6.50 -11.03 17.57
C PHE A 6 -5.11 -11.53 17.16
N SER A 7 -5.05 -12.21 16.01
CA SER A 7 -3.79 -12.51 15.33
C SER A 7 -3.06 -11.24 14.93
N MET A 8 -1.73 -11.31 14.79
CA MET A 8 -0.92 -10.15 14.37
C MET A 8 -1.35 -9.58 13.02
N ASP A 9 -1.78 -10.44 12.09
CA ASP A 9 -2.33 -10.01 10.79
C ASP A 9 -3.56 -9.12 10.97
N LYS A 10 -4.51 -9.56 11.79
CA LYS A 10 -5.74 -8.83 12.04
C LYS A 10 -5.49 -7.54 12.83
N ARG A 11 -4.55 -7.54 13.77
CA ARG A 11 -4.13 -6.31 14.47
C ARG A 11 -3.52 -5.30 13.50
N ILE A 12 -2.63 -5.74 12.61
CA ILE A 12 -2.00 -4.85 11.63
C ILE A 12 -3.03 -4.28 10.67
N GLU A 13 -4.05 -5.05 10.27
CA GLU A 13 -5.17 -4.53 9.46
C GLU A 13 -5.90 -3.37 10.16
N TYR A 14 -6.27 -3.52 11.43
CA TYR A 14 -6.92 -2.45 12.21
C TYR A 14 -5.99 -1.25 12.45
N VAL A 15 -4.72 -1.49 12.78
CA VAL A 15 -3.75 -0.39 12.95
C VAL A 15 -3.53 0.36 11.64
N THR A 16 -3.47 -0.35 10.51
CA THR A 16 -3.33 0.28 9.18
C THR A 16 -4.53 1.16 8.88
N ALA A 17 -5.76 0.66 9.12
CA ALA A 17 -6.97 1.46 8.94
C ALA A 17 -7.00 2.70 9.85
N LEU A 18 -6.52 2.58 11.09
CA LEU A 18 -6.41 3.73 12.00
C LEU A 18 -5.34 4.73 11.51
N ILE A 19 -4.18 4.25 11.07
CA ILE A 19 -3.09 5.08 10.51
C ILE A 19 -3.57 5.82 9.26
N ASP A 20 -4.35 5.17 8.40
CA ASP A 20 -4.98 5.82 7.23
C ASP A 20 -5.90 7.00 7.62
N MET A 21 -6.46 6.98 8.82
CA MET A 21 -7.29 8.08 9.33
C MET A 21 -6.47 9.20 9.97
N VAL A 22 -5.40 8.86 10.71
CA VAL A 22 -4.70 9.81 11.60
C VAL A 22 -3.34 10.29 11.10
N ASP A 23 -2.75 9.60 10.12
CA ASP A 23 -1.44 9.92 9.53
C ASP A 23 -1.38 9.46 8.05
N ARG A 24 -2.19 10.12 7.21
CA ARG A 24 -2.26 9.83 5.76
C ARG A 24 -0.90 9.95 5.07
N ASP A 25 -0.09 10.92 5.47
CA ASP A 25 1.20 11.22 4.87
C ASP A 25 2.38 10.42 5.46
N ARG A 26 2.11 9.54 6.43
CA ARG A 26 3.12 8.66 7.07
C ARG A 26 4.29 9.42 7.70
N THR A 27 4.00 10.59 8.25
CA THR A 27 5.01 11.46 8.87
C THR A 27 5.24 11.10 10.33
N ARG A 28 4.28 10.46 10.99
CA ARG A 28 4.27 10.15 12.43
C ARG A 28 4.79 8.74 12.69
N HIS A 29 6.09 8.54 12.42
CA HIS A 29 6.77 7.25 12.54
C HIS A 29 6.57 6.57 13.91
N HIS A 30 6.40 7.33 14.99
CA HIS A 30 6.14 6.78 16.33
C HIS A 30 4.87 5.91 16.42
N LEU A 31 3.90 6.06 15.51
CA LEU A 31 2.63 5.31 15.53
C LEU A 31 2.81 3.79 15.36
N VAL A 32 3.94 3.35 14.78
CA VAL A 32 4.21 1.91 14.61
C VAL A 32 5.03 1.30 15.75
N LEU A 33 5.56 2.11 16.67
CA LEU A 33 6.34 1.61 17.81
C LEU A 33 5.55 0.62 18.70
N PRO A 34 4.26 0.85 19.03
CA PRO A 34 3.50 -0.09 19.84
C PRO A 34 3.36 -1.48 19.21
N LEU A 35 3.41 -1.58 17.87
CA LEU A 35 3.42 -2.86 17.17
C LEU A 35 4.74 -3.61 17.40
N LEU A 36 5.87 -2.91 17.34
CA LEU A 36 7.20 -3.49 17.57
C LEU A 36 7.38 -3.98 19.02
N THR A 37 6.74 -3.33 19.98
CA THR A 37 6.74 -3.74 21.40
C THR A 37 5.69 -4.80 21.73
N SER A 38 4.84 -5.20 20.78
CA SER A 38 3.72 -6.12 21.04
C SER A 38 4.11 -7.61 21.04
N THR A 39 5.35 -7.93 20.66
CA THR A 39 5.89 -9.29 20.59
C THR A 39 7.35 -9.27 21.02
N ASP A 40 7.82 -10.33 21.67
CA ASP A 40 9.23 -10.47 22.07
C ASP A 40 10.07 -11.17 20.99
N ASP A 41 9.42 -11.88 20.05
CA ASP A 41 10.13 -12.59 19.00
C ASP A 41 10.64 -11.64 17.90
N ILE A 42 11.96 -11.73 17.63
CA ILE A 42 12.61 -10.86 16.65
C ILE A 42 12.14 -11.13 15.21
N GLU A 43 11.78 -12.37 14.87
CA GLU A 43 11.35 -12.68 13.50
C GLU A 43 9.99 -12.03 13.23
N GLU A 44 9.08 -12.11 14.21
CA GLU A 44 7.83 -11.34 14.17
C GLU A 44 8.06 -9.82 14.13
N LYS A 45 9.02 -9.28 14.91
CA LYS A 45 9.40 -7.86 14.82
C LYS A 45 9.88 -7.45 13.43
N LEU A 46 10.72 -8.28 12.80
CA LEU A 46 11.19 -8.03 11.42
C LEU A 46 10.04 -8.07 10.41
N LYS A 47 9.08 -8.99 10.57
CA LYS A 47 7.85 -9.02 9.75
C LYS A 47 7.01 -7.76 9.95
N ILE A 48 6.89 -7.26 11.18
CA ILE A 48 6.22 -5.99 11.47
C ILE A 48 6.93 -4.83 10.77
N ILE A 49 8.27 -4.74 10.85
CA ILE A 49 9.06 -3.70 10.17
C ILE A 49 8.79 -3.69 8.67
N PHE A 50 8.81 -4.87 8.03
CA PHE A 50 8.51 -4.98 6.60
C PHE A 50 7.09 -4.53 6.26
N ARG A 51 6.10 -4.87 7.09
CA ARG A 51 4.72 -4.39 6.91
C ARG A 51 4.60 -2.88 7.07
N CYS A 52 5.26 -2.29 8.07
CA CYS A 52 5.29 -0.85 8.27
C CYS A 52 5.93 -0.11 7.09
N THR A 53 7.01 -0.67 6.55
CA THR A 53 7.70 -0.19 5.34
C THR A 53 6.73 -0.18 4.14
N ASN A 54 5.95 -1.26 3.97
CA ASN A 54 4.96 -1.37 2.89
C ASN A 54 3.77 -0.41 3.06
N ILE A 55 3.40 -0.07 4.31
CA ILE A 55 2.34 0.90 4.63
C ILE A 55 2.83 2.34 4.40
N GLY A 56 4.15 2.56 4.33
CA GLY A 56 4.77 3.83 3.93
C GLY A 56 5.81 4.38 4.93
N TYR A 57 6.00 3.75 6.08
CA TYR A 57 7.07 4.11 7.04
C TYR A 57 8.40 3.49 6.61
N LYS A 58 8.99 4.07 5.58
CA LYS A 58 10.18 3.50 4.89
C LYS A 58 11.49 3.76 5.61
N ASP A 59 11.55 4.80 6.45
CA ASP A 59 12.77 5.21 7.13
C ASP A 59 12.76 4.78 8.59
N LEU A 60 13.51 3.71 8.89
CA LEU A 60 13.65 3.17 10.23
C LEU A 60 14.35 4.16 11.18
N SER A 61 15.18 5.06 10.64
CA SER A 61 15.94 6.02 11.45
C SER A 61 15.08 7.11 12.10
N GLN A 62 13.82 7.26 11.66
CA GLN A 62 12.84 8.17 12.25
C GLN A 62 12.17 7.63 13.51
N LEU A 63 12.38 6.33 13.82
CA LEU A 63 11.87 5.73 15.03
C LEU A 63 12.81 6.01 16.21
N ASP A 64 12.23 5.97 17.41
CA ASP A 64 13.00 6.14 18.64
C ASP A 64 14.12 5.09 18.73
N ILE A 65 15.37 5.57 18.74
CA ILE A 65 16.53 4.70 18.71
C ILE A 65 16.66 3.85 19.98
N SER A 66 16.20 4.34 21.13
CA SER A 66 16.27 3.58 22.38
C SER A 66 15.35 2.37 22.35
N VAL A 67 14.19 2.53 21.72
CA VAL A 67 13.27 1.42 21.47
C VAL A 67 13.87 0.47 20.44
N LEU A 68 14.38 0.98 19.33
CA LEU A 68 14.96 0.14 18.27
C LEU A 68 16.19 -0.63 18.73
N SER A 69 17.07 -0.01 19.50
CA SER A 69 18.29 -0.64 19.98
C SER A 69 17.95 -1.81 20.89
N HIS A 70 17.04 -1.61 21.84
CA HIS A 70 16.63 -2.64 22.79
C HIS A 70 15.76 -3.73 22.16
N GLN A 71 14.81 -3.35 21.29
CA GLN A 71 13.82 -4.28 20.76
C GLN A 71 14.30 -5.03 19.51
N VAL A 72 15.23 -4.45 18.73
CA VAL A 72 15.60 -4.95 17.40
C VAL A 72 17.11 -5.12 17.25
N LEU A 73 17.90 -4.04 17.35
CA LEU A 73 19.31 -4.06 16.94
C LEU A 73 20.19 -4.92 17.85
N GLN A 74 20.04 -4.79 19.16
CA GLN A 74 20.77 -5.57 20.16
C GLN A 74 20.40 -7.06 20.07
N PRO A 75 19.11 -7.47 20.08
CA PRO A 75 18.73 -8.87 19.85
C PRO A 75 19.26 -9.46 18.54
N LEU A 76 19.24 -8.68 17.44
CA LEU A 76 19.78 -9.14 16.15
C LEU A 76 21.30 -9.38 16.23
N TYR A 77 22.03 -8.48 16.90
CA TYR A 77 23.47 -8.60 17.09
C TYR A 77 23.85 -9.81 17.94
N ASP A 78 23.12 -10.04 19.01
CA ASP A 78 23.36 -11.14 19.94
C ASP A 78 23.08 -12.50 19.29
N ARG A 79 22.09 -12.58 18.40
CA ARG A 79 21.80 -13.79 17.60
C ARG A 79 22.87 -14.10 16.56
N GLN A 80 23.70 -13.14 16.14
CA GLN A 80 24.73 -13.41 15.13
C GLN A 80 25.91 -14.19 15.72
N ARG A 81 26.35 -15.25 15.02
CA ARG A 81 27.62 -15.92 15.30
C ARG A 81 28.73 -15.40 14.38
N VAL A 82 29.93 -15.26 14.93
CA VAL A 82 31.15 -14.94 14.16
C VAL A 82 31.72 -16.27 13.67
N SER A 83 31.69 -16.51 12.35
CA SER A 83 32.34 -17.68 11.74
C SER A 83 33.69 -17.28 11.12
N ARG A 84 34.60 -18.26 10.98
CA ARG A 84 35.91 -18.03 10.35
C ARG A 84 35.72 -17.66 8.87
N GLY A 85 36.26 -16.50 8.47
CA GLY A 85 36.15 -15.94 7.11
C GLY A 85 34.91 -15.08 6.86
N ASP A 86 34.11 -14.80 7.90
CA ASP A 86 32.77 -14.24 7.75
C ASP A 86 32.72 -12.73 7.99
N ARG A 87 31.79 -12.04 7.30
CA ARG A 87 31.57 -10.58 7.40
C ARG A 87 31.16 -10.20 8.84
N SER A 88 31.41 -8.95 9.26
CA SER A 88 31.16 -8.50 10.63
C SER A 88 29.69 -8.73 11.03
N LYS A 89 29.41 -8.91 12.34
CA LYS A 89 28.02 -9.04 12.82
C LYS A 89 27.15 -7.86 12.36
N LEU A 90 27.73 -6.66 12.31
CA LEU A 90 27.08 -5.45 11.81
C LEU A 90 26.73 -5.55 10.31
N ASP A 91 27.58 -6.17 9.49
CA ASP A 91 27.26 -6.44 8.08
C ASP A 91 26.09 -7.42 7.91
N LYS A 92 25.97 -8.39 8.82
CA LYS A 92 24.84 -9.33 8.83
C LYS A 92 23.54 -8.62 9.20
N ILE A 93 23.56 -7.79 10.25
CA ILE A 93 22.42 -6.96 10.65
C ILE A 93 21.99 -6.05 9.50
N ALA A 94 22.94 -5.31 8.91
CA ALA A 94 22.67 -4.41 7.80
C ALA A 94 22.02 -5.16 6.62
N ARG A 95 22.46 -6.39 6.31
CA ARG A 95 21.86 -7.21 5.26
C ARG A 95 20.45 -7.68 5.62
N ILE A 96 20.22 -8.09 6.87
CA ILE A 96 18.90 -8.49 7.36
C ILE A 96 17.94 -7.31 7.21
N LEU A 97 18.26 -6.14 7.76
CA LEU A 97 17.41 -4.95 7.66
C LEU A 97 17.08 -4.59 6.20
N LYS A 98 18.09 -4.66 5.30
CA LYS A 98 17.87 -4.45 3.86
C LYS A 98 16.94 -5.48 3.23
N SER A 99 17.01 -6.76 3.63
CA SER A 99 16.09 -7.79 3.11
C SER A 99 14.63 -7.60 3.55
N PHE A 100 14.39 -6.82 4.61
CA PHE A 100 13.06 -6.42 5.07
C PHE A 100 12.64 -5.04 4.54
N GLY A 101 13.30 -4.53 3.49
CA GLY A 101 12.87 -3.35 2.74
C GLY A 101 13.45 -2.01 3.20
N ILE A 102 14.34 -2.00 4.19
CA ILE A 102 14.99 -0.76 4.68
C ILE A 102 16.12 -0.35 3.73
N THR A 103 16.16 0.92 3.35
CA THR A 103 17.14 1.47 2.42
C THR A 103 18.55 1.56 3.02
N SER A 104 19.60 1.63 2.18
CA SER A 104 20.99 1.61 2.67
C SER A 104 21.35 2.84 3.51
N ASP A 105 20.86 4.01 3.11
CA ASP A 105 20.93 5.27 3.85
C ASP A 105 20.21 5.16 5.21
N SER A 106 18.97 4.65 5.24
CA SER A 106 18.20 4.48 6.48
C SER A 106 18.88 3.50 7.44
N VAL A 107 19.44 2.39 6.93
CA VAL A 107 20.24 1.46 7.75
C VAL A 107 21.47 2.17 8.33
N TRP A 108 22.19 2.94 7.51
CA TRP A 108 23.37 3.67 7.99
C TRP A 108 22.97 4.70 9.06
N GLN A 109 21.92 5.48 8.84
CA GLN A 109 21.42 6.48 9.81
C GLN A 109 20.94 5.81 11.10
N THR A 110 20.27 4.67 11.01
CA THR A 110 19.83 3.89 12.19
C THR A 110 21.03 3.42 13.01
N LEU A 111 22.07 2.88 12.36
CA LEU A 111 23.29 2.44 13.03
C LEU A 111 24.13 3.62 13.56
N TYR A 112 24.05 4.79 12.91
CA TYR A 112 24.63 6.04 13.39
C TYR A 112 23.94 6.51 14.68
N SER A 113 22.61 6.51 14.71
CA SER A 113 21.85 6.82 15.92
C SER A 113 22.18 5.83 17.05
N TRP A 114 22.33 4.53 16.72
CA TRP A 114 22.72 3.52 17.71
C TRP A 114 24.13 3.75 18.25
N TRP A 115 25.06 4.19 17.40
CA TRP A 115 26.40 4.59 17.82
C TRP A 115 26.37 5.76 18.81
N GLN A 116 25.58 6.80 18.53
CA GLN A 116 25.43 7.95 19.43
C GLN A 116 24.89 7.53 20.79
N GLU A 117 23.87 6.65 20.80
CA GLU A 117 23.30 6.11 22.03
C GLU A 117 24.34 5.29 22.82
N LYS A 118 25.06 4.37 22.17
CA LYS A 118 26.12 3.57 22.80
C LYS A 118 27.24 4.44 23.36
N LEU A 119 27.67 5.46 22.61
CA LEU A 119 28.70 6.40 23.05
C LEU A 119 28.26 7.17 24.30
N ALA A 120 27.00 7.60 24.36
CA ALA A 120 26.45 8.27 25.54
C ALA A 120 26.33 7.32 26.75
N SER A 121 25.94 6.07 26.51
CA SER A 121 25.85 5.04 27.56
C SER A 121 27.22 4.67 28.12
N GLU A 122 28.22 4.45 27.26
CA GLU A 122 29.57 4.06 27.66
C GLU A 122 30.28 5.13 28.49
N LYS A 123 30.09 6.41 28.18
CA LYS A 123 30.64 7.52 28.98
C LYS A 123 30.10 7.58 30.41
N ARG A 124 28.93 6.98 30.66
CA ARG A 124 28.29 6.95 31.99
C ARG A 124 28.67 5.70 32.78
N LEU A 125 29.34 4.73 32.16
CA LEU A 125 29.75 3.50 32.84
C LEU A 125 31.04 3.74 33.64
N PRO A 126 31.11 3.26 34.89
CA PRO A 126 32.33 3.32 35.69
C PRO A 126 33.44 2.42 35.13
N ASN A 127 33.08 1.27 34.55
CA ASN A 127 33.99 0.33 33.90
C ASN A 127 33.47 -0.01 32.50
N LEU A 128 34.35 0.09 31.50
CA LEU A 128 34.04 -0.20 30.10
C LEU A 128 33.91 -1.70 29.80
N GLU A 129 34.43 -2.57 30.67
CA GLU A 129 34.34 -4.03 30.51
C GLU A 129 32.91 -4.56 30.64
N ASP A 130 32.04 -3.82 31.35
CA ASP A 130 30.63 -4.16 31.54
C ASP A 130 29.74 -3.73 30.36
N ALA A 131 30.30 -3.07 29.34
CA ALA A 131 29.55 -2.54 28.22
C ALA A 131 29.03 -3.67 27.30
N LEU A 132 27.73 -3.65 27.00
CA LEU A 132 27.12 -4.56 26.03
C LEU A 132 27.67 -4.30 24.63
N ARG A 133 28.18 -5.35 23.98
CA ARG A 133 28.58 -5.33 22.57
C ARG A 133 27.37 -5.07 21.65
N PRO A 134 27.53 -4.42 20.48
CA PRO A 134 28.78 -3.84 19.98
C PRO A 134 29.17 -2.58 20.77
N MET A 135 30.47 -2.35 20.90
CA MET A 135 30.97 -1.11 21.51
C MET A 135 30.79 0.07 20.54
N ALA A 136 30.73 1.29 21.06
CA ALA A 136 30.62 2.50 20.25
C ALA A 136 31.79 2.62 19.24
N LYS A 137 32.99 2.17 19.62
CA LYS A 137 34.14 2.14 18.70
C LYS A 137 33.92 1.20 17.51
N GLU A 138 33.33 0.03 17.72
CA GLU A 138 33.06 -0.95 16.65
C GLU A 138 32.02 -0.41 15.67
N LEU A 139 30.95 0.22 16.19
CA LEU A 139 29.96 0.89 15.36
C LEU A 139 30.57 2.05 14.58
N GLN A 140 31.43 2.86 15.22
CA GLN A 140 32.10 3.97 14.55
C GLN A 140 33.01 3.50 13.40
N GLU A 141 33.78 2.44 13.61
CA GLU A 141 34.64 1.84 12.59
C GLU A 141 33.81 1.31 11.42
N TRP A 142 32.72 0.60 11.71
CA TRP A 142 31.80 0.12 10.68
C TRP A 142 31.17 1.29 9.89
N LEU A 143 30.69 2.32 10.58
CA LEU A 143 30.08 3.50 9.94
C LEU A 143 31.06 4.22 9.01
N LYS A 144 32.33 4.36 9.42
CA LYS A 144 33.40 4.94 8.59
C LYS A 144 33.65 4.10 7.33
N LEU A 145 33.76 2.77 7.49
CA LEU A 145 33.98 1.86 6.36
C LEU A 145 32.81 1.87 5.37
N GLN A 146 31.58 1.98 5.87
CA GLN A 146 30.37 1.96 5.03
C GLN A 146 29.97 3.34 4.50
N TYR A 147 30.57 4.44 5.01
CA TYR A 147 30.22 5.79 4.60
C TYR A 147 30.44 6.00 3.11
N THR A 148 31.62 5.65 2.60
CA THR A 148 31.93 5.73 1.17
C THR A 148 30.99 4.86 0.35
N ALA A 149 30.72 3.62 0.78
CA ALA A 149 29.82 2.71 0.09
C ALA A 149 28.35 3.18 0.08
N THR A 150 27.94 3.95 1.09
CA THR A 150 26.56 4.43 1.24
C THR A 150 26.34 5.79 0.58
N PHE A 151 27.29 6.73 0.69
CA PHE A 151 27.09 8.13 0.27
C PHE A 151 28.09 8.64 -0.78
N GLU A 152 29.27 8.02 -0.94
CA GLU A 152 30.26 8.46 -1.94
C GLU A 152 30.22 7.62 -3.22
N VAL A 153 29.81 6.35 -3.14
CA VAL A 153 29.44 5.55 -4.32
C VAL A 153 28.25 6.21 -5.00
N GLU A 154 27.30 6.83 -4.30
CA GLU A 154 26.22 7.63 -4.92
C GLU A 154 26.71 8.82 -5.76
N LYS A 155 27.92 9.34 -5.52
CA LYS A 155 28.54 10.36 -6.39
C LYS A 155 29.19 9.79 -7.65
N LYS A 156 29.64 8.52 -7.65
CA LYS A 156 30.27 7.84 -8.80
C LYS A 156 29.39 6.81 -9.52
N SER A 157 28.31 6.36 -8.90
CA SER A 157 27.20 5.59 -9.48
C SER A 157 26.12 6.49 -10.09
N SER A 158 26.43 7.78 -10.24
CA SER A 158 25.73 8.71 -11.14
C SER A 158 25.97 8.39 -12.63
N ILE A 159 26.90 7.48 -12.96
CA ILE A 159 26.92 6.80 -14.27
C ILE A 159 25.86 5.70 -14.21
N LYS A 160 24.63 6.16 -14.32
CA LYS A 160 23.50 5.36 -14.75
C LYS A 160 23.89 4.73 -16.10
N GLY A 161 24.10 3.41 -16.12
CA GLY A 161 23.66 2.63 -17.27
C GLY A 161 22.26 3.12 -17.62
N PRO A 162 21.96 3.34 -18.91
CA PRO A 162 21.07 4.41 -19.37
C PRO A 162 19.93 4.59 -18.40
N GLN A 163 19.85 5.77 -17.75
CA GLN A 163 18.72 6.11 -16.90
C GLN A 163 17.48 5.71 -17.68
N ILE A 164 16.82 4.63 -17.25
CA ILE A 164 15.42 4.49 -17.58
C ILE A 164 14.81 5.64 -16.80
N ARG A 165 14.71 6.81 -17.45
CA ARG A 165 13.92 7.90 -16.93
C ARG A 165 12.52 7.32 -16.84
N VAL A 166 12.13 6.93 -15.62
CA VAL A 166 10.77 6.53 -15.27
C VAL A 166 9.97 7.80 -15.45
N THR A 167 9.47 7.96 -16.66
CA THR A 167 8.83 9.17 -17.18
C THR A 167 7.42 8.83 -17.53
N TYR A 168 6.56 9.83 -17.43
CA TYR A 168 5.20 9.74 -17.87
C TYR A 168 5.10 9.26 -19.33
N GLU A 169 5.93 9.78 -20.24
CA GLU A 169 5.87 9.39 -21.67
C GLU A 169 6.19 7.92 -21.90
N ARG A 170 7.07 7.34 -21.08
CA ARG A 170 7.42 5.92 -21.19
C ARG A 170 6.29 5.02 -20.71
N LEU A 171 5.65 5.38 -19.60
CA LEU A 171 4.45 4.69 -19.12
C LEU A 171 3.34 4.80 -20.17
N LYS A 172 3.08 6.02 -20.66
CA LYS A 172 2.09 6.32 -21.69
C LYS A 172 2.30 5.48 -22.96
N LYS A 173 3.54 5.34 -23.43
CA LYS A 173 3.86 4.47 -24.58
C LYS A 173 3.43 3.01 -24.38
N PHE A 174 3.57 2.46 -23.17
CA PHE A 174 3.12 1.09 -22.88
C PHE A 174 1.59 0.99 -22.81
N VAL A 175 0.94 2.03 -22.27
CA VAL A 175 -0.53 2.14 -22.22
C VAL A 175 -1.12 2.27 -23.63
N ASP A 176 -0.57 3.16 -24.46
CA ASP A 176 -0.97 3.34 -25.87
C ASP A 176 -0.77 2.06 -26.69
N GLY A 177 0.29 1.31 -26.38
CA GLY A 177 0.58 0.00 -26.96
C GLY A 177 -0.35 -1.12 -26.48
N ARG A 178 -1.28 -0.83 -25.56
CA ARG A 178 -2.22 -1.77 -24.92
C ARG A 178 -1.57 -3.04 -24.34
N ASP A 179 -0.33 -2.92 -23.87
CA ASP A 179 0.44 -4.05 -23.33
C ASP A 179 0.32 -4.06 -21.80
N SER A 180 -0.73 -4.72 -21.29
CA SER A 180 -1.02 -4.75 -19.84
C SER A 180 0.14 -5.32 -19.03
N SER A 181 0.83 -6.34 -19.55
CA SER A 181 1.97 -6.98 -18.88
C SER A 181 3.15 -6.02 -18.74
N LYS A 182 3.45 -5.22 -19.78
CA LYS A 182 4.50 -4.18 -19.68
C LYS A 182 4.10 -3.04 -18.77
N VAL A 183 2.83 -2.60 -18.80
CA VAL A 183 2.31 -1.59 -17.87
C VAL A 183 2.44 -2.09 -16.44
N HIS A 184 2.02 -3.34 -16.18
CA HIS A 184 2.12 -3.97 -14.87
C HIS A 184 3.56 -4.11 -14.40
N ALA A 185 4.45 -4.66 -15.24
CA ALA A 185 5.86 -4.79 -14.91
C ALA A 185 6.50 -3.43 -14.61
N PHE A 186 6.13 -2.39 -15.37
CA PHE A 186 6.62 -1.03 -15.14
C PHE A 186 6.15 -0.48 -13.80
N LEU A 187 4.84 -0.46 -13.53
CA LEU A 187 4.28 0.09 -12.29
C LEU A 187 4.71 -0.71 -11.05
N SER A 188 4.85 -2.02 -11.16
CA SER A 188 5.33 -2.87 -10.06
C SER A 188 6.82 -2.69 -9.77
N SER A 189 7.64 -2.37 -10.77
CA SER A 189 9.09 -2.20 -10.60
C SER A 189 9.48 -0.79 -10.19
N TYR A 190 8.78 0.21 -10.74
CA TYR A 190 9.19 1.61 -10.67
C TYR A 190 8.16 2.52 -9.97
N GLY A 191 6.93 2.05 -9.77
CA GLY A 191 5.83 2.89 -9.29
C GLY A 191 5.34 3.88 -10.35
N TRP A 192 4.55 4.85 -9.89
CA TRP A 192 4.07 5.95 -10.73
C TRP A 192 5.16 7.01 -10.92
N PRO A 193 5.47 7.43 -12.17
CA PRO A 193 6.36 8.56 -12.43
C PRO A 193 5.95 9.83 -11.67
N GLU A 194 6.92 10.65 -11.27
CA GLU A 194 6.62 11.91 -10.53
C GLU A 194 5.84 12.91 -11.38
N ASP A 195 6.10 12.94 -12.69
CA ASP A 195 5.49 13.78 -13.71
C ASP A 195 4.18 13.20 -14.29
N THR A 196 3.60 12.18 -13.65
CA THR A 196 2.42 11.49 -14.17
C THR A 196 1.22 12.42 -14.30
N ASN A 197 0.68 12.54 -15.52
CA ASN A 197 -0.65 13.11 -15.74
C ASN A 197 -1.73 12.05 -15.45
N PHE A 198 -2.23 12.03 -14.21
CA PHE A 198 -3.26 11.07 -13.79
C PHE A 198 -4.62 11.29 -14.46
N GLU A 199 -4.96 12.52 -14.84
CA GLU A 199 -6.21 12.82 -15.55
C GLU A 199 -6.29 12.09 -16.88
N GLU A 200 -5.17 12.10 -17.61
CA GLU A 200 -5.08 11.46 -18.91
C GLU A 200 -4.94 9.94 -18.82
N ILE A 201 -4.11 9.42 -17.92
CA ILE A 201 -3.68 8.01 -18.00
C ILE A 201 -4.54 7.03 -17.20
N VAL A 202 -5.27 7.51 -16.18
CA VAL A 202 -6.03 6.63 -15.27
C VAL A 202 -7.10 5.82 -16.01
N PRO A 203 -7.95 6.39 -16.90
CA PRO A 203 -8.97 5.62 -17.60
C PRO A 203 -8.39 4.45 -18.39
N ASP A 204 -7.30 4.68 -19.12
CA ASP A 204 -6.68 3.67 -19.98
C ASP A 204 -5.94 2.60 -19.18
N VAL A 205 -5.19 2.98 -18.15
CA VAL A 205 -4.53 2.02 -17.26
C VAL A 205 -5.56 1.15 -16.54
N LEU A 206 -6.62 1.76 -16.02
CA LEU A 206 -7.69 1.03 -15.37
C LEU A 206 -8.33 0.03 -16.34
N GLY A 207 -8.67 0.48 -17.55
CA GLY A 207 -9.22 -0.39 -18.60
C GLY A 207 -8.33 -1.61 -18.88
N LEU A 208 -7.03 -1.39 -19.12
CA LEU A 208 -6.08 -2.47 -19.39
C LEU A 208 -5.99 -3.48 -18.24
N TYR A 209 -5.98 -3.00 -16.99
CA TYR A 209 -5.95 -3.89 -15.83
C TYR A 209 -7.25 -4.68 -15.67
N LEU A 210 -8.40 -4.04 -15.85
CA LEU A 210 -9.68 -4.72 -15.71
C LEU A 210 -9.89 -5.77 -16.82
N ASP A 211 -9.40 -5.51 -18.02
CA ASP A 211 -9.60 -6.39 -19.18
C ASP A 211 -8.58 -7.53 -19.27
N HIS A 212 -7.34 -7.33 -18.81
CA HIS A 212 -6.23 -8.24 -19.14
C HIS A 212 -5.41 -8.73 -17.95
N GLU A 213 -5.49 -8.09 -16.78
CA GLU A 213 -4.70 -8.50 -15.61
C GLU A 213 -5.48 -9.40 -14.65
N GLU A 214 -4.75 -10.20 -13.89
CA GLU A 214 -5.32 -10.99 -12.80
C GLU A 214 -5.84 -10.07 -11.69
N TRP A 215 -6.91 -10.49 -11.00
CA TRP A 215 -7.54 -9.69 -9.94
C TRP A 215 -6.56 -9.27 -8.83
N GLY A 216 -5.59 -10.13 -8.49
CA GLY A 216 -4.54 -9.79 -7.53
C GLY A 216 -3.71 -8.58 -7.96
N ASN A 217 -3.41 -8.46 -9.26
CA ASN A 217 -2.69 -7.34 -9.84
C ASN A 217 -3.57 -6.08 -9.90
N VAL A 218 -4.86 -6.23 -10.24
CA VAL A 218 -5.85 -5.15 -10.20
C VAL A 218 -5.89 -4.52 -8.81
N LYS A 219 -6.04 -5.33 -7.75
CA LYS A 219 -6.06 -4.82 -6.37
C LYS A 219 -4.80 -4.04 -6.01
N LYS A 220 -3.62 -4.58 -6.33
CA LYS A 220 -2.34 -3.92 -6.07
C LYS A 220 -2.24 -2.58 -6.81
N MET A 221 -2.69 -2.53 -8.06
CA MET A 221 -2.71 -1.29 -8.84
C MET A 221 -3.67 -0.27 -8.25
N LEU A 222 -4.89 -0.67 -7.85
CA LEU A 222 -5.86 0.24 -7.23
C LEU A 222 -5.34 0.83 -5.91
N ILE A 223 -4.68 0.02 -5.07
CA ILE A 223 -4.03 0.49 -3.84
C ILE A 223 -2.89 1.47 -4.19
N SER A 224 -2.02 1.10 -5.14
CA SER A 224 -0.92 1.96 -5.59
C SER A 224 -1.42 3.30 -6.14
N LEU A 225 -2.52 3.28 -6.91
CA LEU A 225 -3.16 4.48 -7.46
C LEU A 225 -3.76 5.35 -6.35
N SER A 226 -4.49 4.75 -5.40
CA SER A 226 -5.08 5.50 -4.28
C SER A 226 -4.04 6.25 -3.43
N ALA A 227 -2.83 5.70 -3.31
CA ALA A 227 -1.72 6.33 -2.62
C ALA A 227 -1.20 7.60 -3.32
N GLN A 228 -1.59 7.84 -4.58
CA GLN A 228 -1.27 9.07 -5.32
C GLN A 228 -2.34 10.16 -5.16
N SER A 229 -3.42 9.92 -4.40
CA SER A 229 -4.55 10.85 -4.28
C SER A 229 -4.18 12.27 -3.85
N ASN A 230 -3.18 12.43 -2.98
CA ASN A 230 -2.67 13.74 -2.58
C ASN A 230 -2.13 14.59 -3.75
N LYS A 231 -1.67 13.94 -4.83
CA LYS A 231 -1.13 14.63 -6.02
C LYS A 231 -2.21 15.09 -6.99
N TRP A 232 -3.47 14.70 -6.77
CA TRP A 232 -4.57 15.07 -7.67
C TRP A 232 -5.22 16.40 -7.30
N GLN A 233 -5.01 16.85 -6.06
CA GLN A 233 -5.64 18.05 -5.52
C GLN A 233 -5.34 19.26 -6.40
N LYS A 234 -6.39 19.88 -6.93
CA LYS A 234 -6.32 21.15 -7.67
C LYS A 234 -6.66 22.27 -6.68
N GLU A 235 -5.90 23.37 -6.70
CA GLU A 235 -6.16 24.52 -5.81
C GLU A 235 -7.61 25.05 -5.95
N ASP A 236 -8.15 24.94 -7.16
CA ASP A 236 -9.48 25.44 -7.52
C ASP A 236 -10.61 24.41 -7.29
N ASP A 237 -10.27 23.13 -7.11
CA ASP A 237 -11.23 22.05 -6.89
C ASP A 237 -10.63 20.96 -5.97
N PRO A 238 -10.79 21.10 -4.64
CA PRO A 238 -10.33 20.12 -3.66
C PRO A 238 -11.02 18.75 -3.76
N SER A 239 -12.18 18.69 -4.43
CA SER A 239 -12.93 17.45 -4.68
C SER A 239 -12.53 16.78 -6.00
N TYR A 240 -11.57 17.34 -6.72
CA TYR A 240 -11.13 16.78 -7.99
C TYR A 240 -10.48 15.40 -7.78
N SER A 241 -10.92 14.45 -8.61
CA SER A 241 -10.31 13.12 -8.71
C SER A 241 -10.33 12.63 -10.16
N PRO A 242 -9.22 12.06 -10.68
CA PRO A 242 -9.18 11.36 -11.96
C PRO A 242 -9.99 10.05 -11.92
N MET A 243 -10.18 9.48 -10.73
CA MET A 243 -11.11 8.38 -10.50
C MET A 243 -12.52 8.94 -10.35
N LYS A 244 -13.41 8.54 -11.26
CA LYS A 244 -14.83 8.88 -11.24
C LYS A 244 -15.66 7.71 -10.72
N ASN A 245 -16.88 7.99 -10.28
CA ASN A 245 -17.79 6.99 -9.74
C ASN A 245 -18.09 5.83 -10.70
N TYR A 246 -18.21 6.07 -12.01
CA TYR A 246 -18.43 5.01 -12.99
C TYR A 246 -17.23 4.06 -13.13
N HIS A 247 -15.99 4.50 -12.84
CA HIS A 247 -14.83 3.62 -12.74
C HIS A 247 -15.00 2.62 -11.59
N LEU A 248 -15.59 3.05 -10.45
CA LEU A 248 -15.86 2.15 -9.33
C LEU A 248 -16.88 1.07 -9.72
N LEU A 249 -17.90 1.43 -10.51
CA LEU A 249 -18.86 0.48 -11.06
C LEU A 249 -18.21 -0.53 -12.01
N GLN A 250 -17.27 -0.09 -12.86
CA GLN A 250 -16.50 -0.98 -13.74
C GLN A 250 -15.67 -1.99 -12.94
N ILE A 251 -15.03 -1.54 -11.85
CA ILE A 251 -14.27 -2.42 -10.96
C ILE A 251 -15.19 -3.46 -10.30
N LEU A 252 -16.35 -3.04 -9.80
CA LEU A 252 -17.34 -3.96 -9.21
C LEU A 252 -17.87 -4.97 -10.23
N ARG A 253 -18.07 -4.54 -11.48
CA ARG A 253 -18.47 -5.44 -12.57
C ARG A 253 -17.38 -6.46 -12.90
N ARG A 254 -16.11 -6.06 -12.88
CA ARG A 254 -15.01 -7.02 -13.05
C ARG A 254 -14.95 -8.01 -11.89
N LEU A 255 -15.10 -7.52 -10.65
CA LEU A 255 -15.14 -8.36 -9.45
C LEU A 255 -16.27 -9.41 -9.53
N SER A 256 -17.43 -9.03 -10.07
CA SER A 256 -18.55 -9.98 -10.23
C SER A 256 -18.24 -11.14 -11.16
N ASN A 257 -17.12 -11.12 -11.90
CA ASN A 257 -16.69 -12.18 -12.81
C ASN A 257 -15.57 -13.06 -12.25
N GLU A 258 -15.01 -12.77 -11.08
CA GLU A 258 -13.83 -13.49 -10.56
C GLU A 258 -14.10 -14.88 -9.97
N ALA A 259 -15.35 -15.15 -9.57
CA ALA A 259 -15.75 -16.42 -8.97
C ALA A 259 -16.74 -17.16 -9.87
N GLU A 260 -16.79 -18.49 -9.75
CA GLU A 260 -17.76 -19.37 -10.44
C GLU A 260 -19.21 -19.03 -10.06
N GLU A 261 -19.43 -18.56 -8.83
CA GLU A 261 -20.70 -18.02 -8.36
C GLU A 261 -20.57 -16.54 -7.98
N ILE A 262 -21.62 -15.76 -8.27
CA ILE A 262 -21.65 -14.36 -7.88
C ILE A 262 -21.90 -14.22 -6.38
N SER A 263 -21.06 -13.41 -5.72
CA SER A 263 -21.23 -13.07 -4.30
C SER A 263 -21.52 -11.58 -4.15
N LEU A 264 -22.81 -11.24 -4.04
CA LEU A 264 -23.28 -9.86 -3.85
C LEU A 264 -22.74 -9.26 -2.54
N ARG A 265 -22.67 -10.07 -1.47
CA ARG A 265 -22.05 -9.67 -0.20
C ARG A 265 -20.58 -9.28 -0.34
N LYS A 266 -19.80 -10.02 -1.15
CA LYS A 266 -18.40 -9.67 -1.43
C LYS A 266 -18.31 -8.35 -2.20
N MET A 267 -19.22 -8.11 -3.14
CA MET A 267 -19.28 -6.85 -3.88
C MET A 267 -19.65 -5.68 -2.97
N ILE A 268 -20.61 -5.85 -2.07
CA ILE A 268 -20.98 -4.84 -1.05
C ILE A 268 -19.77 -4.47 -0.21
N ASN A 269 -19.08 -5.47 0.36
CA ASN A 269 -17.88 -5.23 1.17
C ASN A 269 -16.79 -4.50 0.36
N TYR A 270 -16.62 -4.88 -0.91
CA TYR A 270 -15.63 -4.25 -1.77
C TYR A 270 -16.03 -2.82 -2.18
N ALA A 271 -17.33 -2.50 -2.27
CA ALA A 271 -17.79 -1.15 -2.52
C ALA A 271 -17.38 -0.19 -1.38
N TYR A 272 -17.45 -0.64 -0.12
CA TYR A 272 -16.90 0.12 1.02
C TYR A 272 -15.38 0.30 0.91
N GLU A 273 -14.65 -0.74 0.48
CA GLU A 273 -13.20 -0.64 0.25
C GLU A 273 -12.88 0.38 -0.86
N LEU A 274 -13.61 0.34 -1.97
CA LEU A 274 -13.45 1.30 -3.07
C LEU A 274 -13.74 2.73 -2.64
N ARG A 275 -14.80 2.95 -1.84
CA ARG A 275 -15.12 4.28 -1.29
C ARG A 275 -14.02 4.79 -0.35
N ARG A 276 -13.36 3.89 0.38
CA ARG A 276 -12.20 4.21 1.23
C ARG A 276 -10.97 4.58 0.40
N LEU A 277 -10.70 3.87 -0.69
CA LEU A 277 -9.56 4.12 -1.58
C LEU A 277 -9.75 5.40 -2.41
N PHE A 278 -10.97 5.68 -2.87
CA PHE A 278 -11.27 6.79 -3.77
C PHE A 278 -12.46 7.61 -3.22
N PRO A 279 -12.24 8.42 -2.18
CA PRO A 279 -13.34 9.10 -1.50
C PRO A 279 -14.03 10.18 -2.34
N GLU A 280 -13.32 10.77 -3.29
CA GLU A 280 -13.87 11.83 -4.15
C GLU A 280 -14.50 11.30 -5.44
N ALA A 281 -14.51 9.97 -5.65
CA ALA A 281 -15.13 9.32 -6.80
C ALA A 281 -16.65 9.14 -6.59
N VAL A 282 -17.34 10.26 -6.33
CA VAL A 282 -18.78 10.32 -6.07
C VAL A 282 -19.58 10.65 -7.34
N ALA A 283 -20.86 10.29 -7.33
CA ALA A 283 -21.78 10.58 -8.41
C ALA A 283 -21.93 12.08 -8.60
N ASN A 284 -21.79 12.53 -9.85
CA ASN A 284 -22.00 13.91 -10.23
C ASN A 284 -22.78 13.97 -11.56
N TYR A 285 -23.28 15.16 -11.90
CA TYR A 285 -24.08 15.35 -13.11
C TYR A 285 -23.24 15.19 -14.39
N ASP A 286 -21.96 15.56 -14.35
CA ASP A 286 -21.06 15.52 -15.51
C ASP A 286 -20.78 14.09 -15.98
N THR A 287 -20.74 13.13 -15.07
CA THR A 287 -20.51 11.71 -15.36
C THR A 287 -21.80 10.90 -15.43
N PHE A 288 -22.96 11.56 -15.47
CA PHE A 288 -24.28 10.91 -15.38
C PHE A 288 -24.46 9.80 -16.42
N PHE A 289 -24.19 10.08 -17.70
CA PHE A 289 -24.38 9.10 -18.77
C PHE A 289 -23.44 7.89 -18.65
N ASN A 290 -22.18 8.11 -18.28
CA ASN A 290 -21.24 7.02 -18.03
C ASN A 290 -21.69 6.16 -16.86
N THR A 291 -22.15 6.79 -15.78
CA THR A 291 -22.68 6.11 -14.59
C THR A 291 -23.92 5.28 -14.94
N LEU A 292 -24.85 5.86 -15.70
CA LEU A 292 -26.06 5.22 -16.21
C LEU A 292 -25.74 3.95 -17.01
N HIS A 293 -24.77 4.05 -17.91
CA HIS A 293 -24.33 2.92 -18.71
C HIS A 293 -23.70 1.82 -17.85
N GLU A 294 -22.82 2.20 -16.92
CA GLU A 294 -22.05 1.23 -16.13
C GLU A 294 -22.89 0.52 -15.06
N TYR A 295 -23.83 1.20 -14.40
CA TYR A 295 -24.69 0.51 -13.44
C TYR A 295 -25.63 -0.47 -14.15
N ASN A 296 -26.15 -0.13 -15.33
CA ASN A 296 -27.02 -1.03 -16.09
C ASN A 296 -26.26 -2.30 -16.49
N ARG A 297 -24.98 -2.16 -16.88
CA ARG A 297 -24.11 -3.31 -17.18
C ARG A 297 -23.78 -4.13 -15.93
N LEU A 298 -23.52 -3.48 -14.79
CA LEU A 298 -23.26 -4.17 -13.52
C LEU A 298 -24.44 -5.03 -13.09
N PHE A 299 -25.62 -4.42 -12.94
CA PHE A 299 -26.81 -5.14 -12.49
C PHE A 299 -27.36 -6.10 -13.53
N GLY A 300 -27.29 -5.75 -14.83
CA GLY A 300 -27.55 -6.70 -15.91
C GLY A 300 -26.70 -7.96 -15.77
N LYS A 301 -25.40 -7.80 -15.45
CA LYS A 301 -24.52 -8.94 -15.20
C LYS A 301 -24.87 -9.72 -13.94
N CYS A 302 -25.27 -9.04 -12.86
CA CYS A 302 -25.76 -9.71 -11.65
C CYS A 302 -26.96 -10.60 -11.96
N PHE A 303 -27.94 -10.11 -12.72
CA PHE A 303 -29.13 -10.87 -13.10
C PHE A 303 -28.83 -12.00 -14.08
N GLU A 304 -27.96 -11.80 -15.08
CA GLU A 304 -27.52 -12.88 -15.98
C GLU A 304 -26.92 -14.07 -15.22
N ARG A 305 -26.18 -13.79 -14.14
CA ARG A 305 -25.55 -14.81 -13.28
C ARG A 305 -26.50 -15.35 -12.21
N LEU A 306 -27.73 -14.86 -12.14
CA LEU A 306 -28.78 -15.27 -11.22
C LEU A 306 -30.07 -15.57 -12.03
N PRO A 307 -30.08 -16.60 -12.88
CA PRO A 307 -31.19 -16.84 -13.82
C PRO A 307 -32.53 -17.19 -13.14
N ASN A 308 -32.49 -17.71 -11.90
CA ASN A 308 -33.67 -17.97 -11.05
C ASN A 308 -33.36 -17.48 -9.62
N PRO A 309 -33.38 -16.16 -9.37
CA PRO A 309 -32.96 -15.64 -8.07
C PRO A 309 -34.02 -15.99 -7.02
N SER A 310 -33.59 -16.52 -5.89
CA SER A 310 -34.46 -16.63 -4.71
C SER A 310 -34.78 -15.23 -4.18
N VAL A 311 -35.80 -15.12 -3.32
CA VAL A 311 -36.15 -13.85 -2.66
C VAL A 311 -34.93 -13.25 -1.95
N GLU A 312 -34.13 -14.09 -1.29
CA GLU A 312 -32.91 -13.66 -0.61
C GLU A 312 -31.87 -13.07 -1.58
N LYS A 313 -31.77 -13.59 -2.81
CA LYS A 313 -30.86 -13.06 -3.83
C LYS A 313 -31.33 -11.74 -4.42
N ILE A 314 -32.65 -11.55 -4.53
CA ILE A 314 -33.24 -10.27 -4.90
C ILE A 314 -32.96 -9.23 -3.81
N ASP A 315 -33.16 -9.60 -2.54
CA ASP A 315 -32.86 -8.74 -1.39
C ASP A 315 -31.37 -8.36 -1.35
N GLU A 316 -30.46 -9.30 -1.58
CA GLU A 316 -29.02 -9.01 -1.67
C GLU A 316 -28.69 -8.03 -2.83
N CYS A 317 -29.38 -8.12 -3.97
CA CYS A 317 -29.22 -7.18 -5.09
C CYS A 317 -29.74 -5.78 -4.72
N ILE A 318 -30.86 -5.71 -4.02
CA ILE A 318 -31.42 -4.44 -3.50
C ILE A 318 -30.47 -3.84 -2.46
N ASP A 319 -29.86 -4.66 -1.60
CA ASP A 319 -28.89 -4.20 -0.61
C ASP A 319 -27.60 -3.69 -1.26
N LEU A 320 -27.17 -4.31 -2.37
CA LEU A 320 -26.08 -3.77 -3.19
C LEU A 320 -26.46 -2.38 -3.74
N LEU A 321 -27.64 -2.24 -4.36
CA LEU A 321 -28.12 -0.96 -4.88
C LEU A 321 -28.19 0.12 -3.78
N ARG A 322 -28.81 -0.20 -2.64
CA ARG A 322 -28.89 0.68 -1.47
C ARG A 322 -27.50 1.09 -0.98
N THR A 323 -26.56 0.15 -0.95
CA THR A 323 -25.17 0.44 -0.55
C THR A 323 -24.50 1.40 -1.52
N LEU A 324 -24.63 1.18 -2.83
CA LEU A 324 -24.02 2.06 -3.84
C LEU A 324 -24.59 3.48 -3.78
N ILE A 325 -25.89 3.62 -3.48
CA ILE A 325 -26.52 4.94 -3.26
C ILE A 325 -26.01 5.58 -1.97
N LYS A 326 -25.97 4.82 -0.87
CA LYS A 326 -25.49 5.30 0.43
C LYS A 326 -24.04 5.77 0.38
N LEU A 327 -23.20 5.12 -0.42
CA LEU A 327 -21.80 5.48 -0.62
C LEU A 327 -21.61 6.60 -1.65
N GLU A 328 -22.70 7.13 -2.22
CA GLU A 328 -22.70 8.14 -3.27
C GLU A 328 -21.95 7.71 -4.53
N ILE A 329 -21.77 6.40 -4.75
CA ILE A 329 -21.20 5.86 -5.99
C ILE A 329 -22.23 5.95 -7.12
N LEU A 330 -23.51 5.85 -6.76
CA LEU A 330 -24.65 5.89 -7.66
C LEU A 330 -25.68 6.89 -7.15
N GLN A 331 -26.24 7.68 -8.06
CA GLN A 331 -27.40 8.52 -7.79
C GLN A 331 -28.52 8.15 -8.79
N LEU A 332 -29.69 7.80 -8.27
CA LEU A 332 -30.86 7.48 -9.09
C LEU A 332 -31.56 8.79 -9.49
N HIS A 333 -31.57 9.08 -10.80
CA HIS A 333 -32.30 10.22 -11.35
C HIS A 333 -33.76 9.86 -11.62
N PRO A 334 -34.70 10.82 -11.68
CA PRO A 334 -36.09 10.56 -12.08
C PRO A 334 -36.30 9.78 -13.39
N ASN A 335 -35.32 9.77 -14.30
CA ASN A 335 -35.38 9.05 -15.59
C ASN A 335 -34.58 7.74 -15.57
N GLU A 336 -34.26 7.23 -14.39
CA GLU A 336 -33.45 6.02 -14.27
C GLU A 336 -34.23 4.77 -14.71
N THR A 337 -33.54 3.82 -15.35
CA THR A 337 -34.16 2.61 -15.93
C THR A 337 -33.87 1.32 -15.13
N LEU A 338 -33.02 1.38 -14.11
CA LEU A 338 -32.62 0.28 -13.25
C LEU A 338 -33.80 -0.32 -12.51
N THR A 339 -34.65 0.49 -11.90
CA THR A 339 -35.81 -0.03 -11.16
C THR A 339 -36.73 -0.81 -12.08
N SER A 340 -36.94 -0.37 -13.31
CA SER A 340 -37.70 -1.13 -14.32
C SER A 340 -37.03 -2.46 -14.68
N VAL A 341 -35.69 -2.51 -14.75
CA VAL A 341 -34.93 -3.76 -14.97
C VAL A 341 -35.05 -4.71 -13.78
N PHE A 342 -35.00 -4.19 -12.55
CA PHE A 342 -35.22 -4.97 -11.33
C PHE A 342 -36.63 -5.58 -11.33
N ILE A 343 -37.67 -4.75 -11.52
CA ILE A 343 -39.06 -5.19 -11.58
C ILE A 343 -39.24 -6.24 -12.68
N GLY A 344 -38.68 -6.01 -13.86
CA GLY A 344 -38.78 -6.94 -14.99
C GLY A 344 -38.13 -8.31 -14.74
N ASN A 345 -37.05 -8.38 -13.95
CA ASN A 345 -36.42 -9.66 -13.59
C ASN A 345 -37.09 -10.36 -12.40
N VAL A 346 -37.71 -9.61 -11.48
CA VAL A 346 -38.47 -10.18 -10.35
C VAL A 346 -39.82 -10.74 -10.81
N LEU A 347 -40.42 -10.17 -11.86
CA LEU A 347 -41.72 -10.58 -12.40
C LEU A 347 -41.64 -11.66 -13.50
N ARG A 348 -40.43 -12.02 -13.95
CA ARG A 348 -40.18 -13.16 -14.85
C ARG A 348 -40.17 -14.44 -14.04
#